data_AF-A0A5J4U1Q8-F1
#
_entry.id   AF-A0A5J4U1Q8-F1
#
_cell.length_a   1.000
_cell.length_b   1.000
_cell.length_c   1.000
_cell.angle_alpha   90.00
_cell.angle_beta   90.00
_cell.angle_gamma   90.00
#
_symmetry.space_group_name_H-M   'P 1'
#
loop_
_entity.id
_entity.type
_entity.pdbx_description
1 polymer ?
#
loop_
_entity_poly.entity_id
_entity_poly.type
_entity_poly.pdbx_seq_one_letter_code
_entity_poly.pdbx_strand_id
1 'polypeptide(L)'
;MQQKKKIQCPFCQKELAKTIALTHAQTYSKFPLHIVLFKDAQDIVLNMELNRDGDLREKVGYESICPICNEQQTTLPLDVHIYENHPGEDQLFQNLLKFHDELQKQ
;
A
#
# COMPACT_ATOMS: atom_id res chain seq x y z
N MET A 1 23.84 -12.62 -13.05
CA MET A 1 22.70 -12.19 -13.89
C MET A 1 21.60 -11.69 -12.96
N GLN A 2 21.41 -10.37 -12.83
CA GLN A 2 20.33 -9.81 -12.02
C GLN A 2 19.00 -10.18 -12.69
N GLN A 3 18.23 -11.09 -12.08
CA GLN A 3 16.82 -11.21 -12.44
C GLN A 3 16.21 -9.83 -12.25
N LYS A 4 15.69 -9.24 -13.32
CA LYS A 4 14.91 -8.00 -13.23
C LYS A 4 13.68 -8.34 -12.38
N LYS A 5 13.74 -8.09 -11.07
CA LYS A 5 12.61 -8.27 -10.14
C LYS A 5 11.41 -7.56 -10.77
N LYS A 6 10.39 -8.34 -11.11
CA LYS A 6 9.12 -7.81 -11.59
C LYS A 6 8.25 -7.52 -10.38
N ILE A 7 7.50 -6.43 -10.45
CA ILE A 7 6.55 -6.03 -9.42
C ILE A 7 5.18 -5.89 -10.10
N GLN A 8 4.14 -6.34 -9.42
CA GLN A 8 2.77 -6.29 -9.89
C GLN A 8 2.16 -4.90 -9.66
N CYS A 9 1.56 -4.30 -10.68
CA CYS A 9 0.87 -3.03 -10.54
C CYS A 9 -0.38 -3.19 -9.67
N PRO A 10 -0.58 -2.37 -8.62
CA PRO A 10 -1.71 -2.51 -7.69
C PRO A 10 -3.07 -2.20 -8.33
N PHE A 11 -3.09 -1.48 -9.45
CA PHE A 11 -4.33 -1.08 -10.14
C PHE A 11 -4.76 -2.01 -11.27
N CYS A 12 -3.80 -2.48 -12.08
CA CYS A 12 -4.09 -3.26 -13.29
C CYS A 12 -3.53 -4.69 -13.24
N GLN A 13 -2.85 -5.04 -12.14
CA GLN A 13 -2.30 -6.38 -11.88
C GLN A 13 -1.25 -6.84 -12.91
N LYS A 14 -0.75 -5.94 -13.76
CA LYS A 14 0.31 -6.24 -14.73
C LYS A 14 1.67 -6.31 -14.03
N GLU A 15 2.44 -7.37 -14.30
CA GLU A 15 3.83 -7.48 -13.88
C GLU A 15 4.74 -6.58 -14.73
N LEU A 16 5.55 -5.77 -14.07
CA LEU A 16 6.39 -4.75 -14.69
C LEU A 16 7.80 -4.81 -14.11
N ALA A 17 8.80 -4.46 -14.90
CA ALA A 17 10.13 -4.25 -14.33
C ALA A 17 10.07 -3.13 -13.28
N LYS A 18 10.72 -3.32 -12.14
CA LYS A 18 10.77 -2.34 -11.04
C LYS A 18 11.05 -0.91 -11.51
N THR A 19 11.94 -0.74 -12.49
CA THR A 19 12.32 0.57 -13.06
C THR A 19 11.20 1.34 -13.76
N ILE A 20 10.15 0.65 -14.23
CA ILE A 20 9.00 1.28 -14.91
C ILE A 20 7.70 1.16 -14.11
N ALA A 21 7.69 0.34 -13.07
CA ALA A 21 6.49 0.00 -12.31
C ALA A 21 5.89 1.23 -11.60
N LEU A 22 6.73 2.08 -11.00
CA LEU A 22 6.30 3.30 -10.31
C LEU A 22 5.58 4.26 -11.26
N THR A 23 6.22 4.62 -12.38
CA THR A 23 5.64 5.51 -13.40
C THR A 23 4.37 4.92 -13.97
N HIS A 24 4.32 3.61 -14.21
CA HIS A 24 3.12 2.94 -14.71
C HIS A 24 1.95 3.07 -13.73
N ALA A 25 2.13 2.74 -12.45
CA ALA A 25 1.07 2.78 -11.45
C ALA A 25 0.48 4.20 -11.29
N GLN A 26 1.32 5.23 -11.37
CA GLN A 26 0.89 6.63 -11.35
C GLN A 26 -0.08 6.98 -12.49
N THR A 27 0.07 6.38 -13.68
CA THR A 27 -0.84 6.62 -14.82
C THR A 27 -2.23 5.99 -14.67
N TYR A 28 -2.36 4.98 -13.80
CA TYR A 28 -3.63 4.29 -13.53
C TYR A 28 -4.42 4.93 -12.37
N SER A 29 -3.79 5.81 -11.59
CA SER A 29 -4.43 6.55 -10.51
C SER A 29 -5.28 7.70 -11.07
N LYS A 30 -6.39 7.36 -11.75
CA LYS A 30 -7.29 8.35 -12.38
C LYS A 30 -8.43 8.81 -11.47
N PHE A 31 -8.68 8.08 -10.39
CA PHE A 31 -9.67 8.43 -9.37
C PHE A 31 -9.00 9.23 -8.25
N PRO A 32 -9.60 10.35 -7.79
CA PRO A 32 -9.00 11.18 -6.73
C PRO A 32 -8.61 10.39 -5.48
N LEU A 33 -9.48 9.49 -5.00
CA LEU A 33 -9.20 8.63 -3.84
C LEU A 33 -7.97 7.73 -4.08
N HIS A 34 -7.85 7.12 -5.26
CA HIS A 34 -6.70 6.25 -5.56
C HIS A 34 -5.38 7.01 -5.61
N ILE A 35 -5.41 8.29 -6.03
CA ILE A 35 -4.22 9.16 -5.99
C ILE A 35 -3.79 9.39 -4.55
N VAL A 36 -4.74 9.64 -3.65
CA VAL A 36 -4.49 9.82 -2.22
C VAL A 36 -3.95 8.53 -1.61
N LEU A 37 -4.65 7.40 -1.79
CA LEU A 37 -4.22 6.10 -1.31
C LEU A 37 -2.82 5.71 -1.80
N PHE A 38 -2.50 6.00 -3.06
CA PHE A 38 -1.18 5.73 -3.62
C PHE A 38 -0.08 6.52 -2.92
N LYS A 39 -0.30 7.81 -2.68
CA LYS A 39 0.67 8.66 -2.01
C LYS A 39 0.81 8.27 -0.54
N ASP A 40 -0.31 8.10 0.16
CA ASP A 40 -0.29 7.82 1.59
C ASP A 40 0.31 6.43 1.86
N ALA A 41 0.04 5.43 1.02
CA ALA A 41 0.67 4.11 1.14
C ALA A 41 2.20 4.18 1.02
N GLN A 42 2.77 5.11 0.24
CA GLN A 42 4.22 5.30 0.12
C GLN A 42 4.85 5.73 1.46
N ASP A 43 4.15 6.56 2.23
CA ASP A 43 4.64 7.08 3.51
C ASP A 43 4.32 6.11 4.66
N ILE A 44 3.10 5.56 4.65
CA ILE A 44 2.61 4.62 5.66
C ILE A 44 3.47 3.35 5.70
N VAL A 45 3.88 2.81 4.54
CA VAL A 45 4.62 1.54 4.47
C VAL A 45 5.93 1.55 5.28
N LEU A 46 6.53 2.72 5.50
CA LEU A 46 7.74 2.88 6.31
C LEU A 46 7.51 2.46 7.78
N ASN A 47 6.27 2.61 8.25
CA ASN A 47 5.82 2.23 9.59
C ASN A 47 5.08 0.90 9.61
N MET A 48 5.18 0.11 8.52
CA MET A 48 4.59 -1.22 8.42
C MET A 48 5.67 -2.31 8.50
N GLU A 49 5.25 -3.50 8.90
CA GLU A 49 6.03 -4.73 8.91
C GLU A 49 5.22 -5.90 8.34
N LEU A 50 5.92 -6.79 7.64
CA LEU A 50 5.32 -8.00 7.06
C LEU A 50 4.97 -8.98 8.18
N ASN A 51 3.70 -9.34 8.29
CA ASN A 51 3.24 -10.37 9.21
C ASN A 51 3.45 -11.79 8.62
N ARG A 52 3.09 -12.83 9.40
CA ARG A 52 3.22 -14.24 8.98
C ARG A 52 2.27 -14.62 7.83
N ASP A 53 1.19 -13.87 7.65
CA ASP A 53 0.16 -14.10 6.63
C ASP A 53 0.51 -13.42 5.29
N GLY A 54 1.61 -12.66 5.26
CA GLY A 54 2.08 -11.95 4.06
C GLY A 54 1.42 -10.59 3.85
N ASP A 55 0.76 -10.04 4.87
CA ASP A 55 0.20 -8.70 4.88
C ASP A 55 1.11 -7.71 5.61
N LEU A 56 0.96 -6.43 5.25
CA LEU A 56 1.68 -5.33 5.90
C LEU A 56 0.81 -4.78 7.03
N ARG A 57 1.34 -4.84 8.24
CA ARG A 57 0.69 -4.37 9.47
C ARG A 57 1.53 -3.32 10.15
N GLU A 58 0.89 -2.50 10.96
CA GLU A 58 1.54 -1.40 11.65
C GLU A 58 2.57 -1.91 12.66
N LYS A 59 3.73 -1.24 12.69
CA LYS A 59 4.70 -1.42 13.77
C LYS A 59 4.12 -0.91 15.08
N VAL A 60 4.53 -1.55 16.17
CA VAL A 60 4.11 -1.18 17.53
C VAL A 60 4.40 0.30 17.80
N GLY A 61 3.39 1.04 18.28
CA GLY A 61 3.50 2.44 18.66
C GLY A 61 3.31 3.45 17.53
N TYR A 62 3.03 3.00 16.31
CA TYR A 62 2.61 3.89 15.22
C TYR A 62 1.14 4.26 15.38
N GLU A 63 0.87 5.56 15.56
CA GLU A 63 -0.49 6.11 15.52
C GLU A 63 -0.78 6.58 14.09
N SER A 64 -1.58 5.81 13.36
CA SER A 64 -1.89 6.13 11.98
C SER A 64 -3.11 7.04 11.84
N ILE A 65 -3.18 7.69 10.69
CA ILE A 65 -4.37 8.36 10.21
C ILE A 65 -4.85 7.56 9.00
N CYS A 66 -6.14 7.23 8.98
CA CYS A 66 -6.72 6.47 7.88
C CYS A 66 -6.74 7.33 6.61
N PRO A 67 -6.13 6.90 5.49
CA PRO A 67 -6.05 7.69 4.26
C PRO A 67 -7.38 7.79 3.51
N ILE A 68 -8.43 7.10 3.97
CA ILE A 68 -9.75 7.06 3.34
C ILE A 68 -10.71 8.03 4.03
N CYS A 69 -10.82 7.97 5.36
CA CYS A 69 -11.73 8.80 6.15
C CYS A 69 -11.02 9.91 6.95
N ASN A 70 -9.69 9.94 6.97
CA ASN A 70 -8.87 10.89 7.72
C ASN A 70 -9.08 10.84 9.25
N GLU A 71 -9.58 9.72 9.77
CA GLU A 71 -9.70 9.48 11.21
C GLU A 71 -8.37 8.97 11.79
N GLN A 72 -7.96 9.53 12.93
CA GLN A 72 -6.81 9.02 13.68
C GLN A 72 -7.19 7.71 14.38
N GLN A 73 -6.35 6.68 14.19
CA GLN A 73 -6.57 5.36 14.73
C GLN A 73 -5.89 5.24 16.10
N THR A 74 -6.67 5.38 17.17
CA THR A 74 -6.16 5.31 18.55
C THR A 74 -6.48 3.99 19.25
N THR A 75 -7.47 3.25 18.76
CA THR A 75 -8.00 2.04 19.41
C THR A 75 -7.83 0.76 18.61
N LEU A 76 -7.80 0.86 17.28
CA LEU A 76 -7.71 -0.27 16.37
C LEU A 76 -6.54 -0.04 15.41
N PRO A 77 -5.79 -1.09 15.05
CA PRO A 77 -4.81 -0.99 13.97
C PRO A 77 -5.45 -0.55 12.65
N LEU A 78 -4.70 0.16 11.81
CA LEU A 78 -5.21 0.69 10.53
C LEU A 78 -5.72 -0.39 9.59
N ASP A 79 -5.04 -1.54 9.51
CA ASP A 79 -5.47 -2.64 8.65
C ASP A 79 -6.84 -3.18 9.08
N VAL A 80 -7.05 -3.33 10.39
CA VAL A 80 -8.35 -3.73 10.96
C VAL A 80 -9.41 -2.66 10.68
N HIS A 81 -9.10 -1.39 10.92
CA HIS A 81 -10.03 -0.29 10.66
C HIS A 81 -10.47 -0.26 9.19
N ILE A 82 -9.53 -0.39 8.24
CA ILE A 82 -9.82 -0.38 6.81
C ILE A 82 -10.63 -1.61 6.41
N TYR A 83 -10.28 -2.80 6.90
CA TYR A 83 -11.04 -4.04 6.64
C TYR A 83 -12.51 -3.93 7.08
N GLU A 84 -12.76 -3.36 8.27
CA GLU A 84 -14.11 -3.27 8.84
C GLU A 84 -14.93 -2.10 8.27
N ASN A 85 -14.32 -0.94 8.05
CA ASN A 85 -15.03 0.31 7.72
C ASN A 85 -14.93 0.69 6.23
N HIS A 86 -13.92 0.18 5.54
CA HIS A 86 -13.65 0.45 4.13
C HIS A 86 -13.37 -0.83 3.32
N PRO A 87 -14.23 -1.86 3.39
CA PRO A 87 -13.98 -3.16 2.77
C PRO A 87 -13.81 -3.10 1.24
N GLY A 88 -14.34 -2.05 0.58
CA GLY A 88 -14.15 -1.81 -0.85
C GLY A 88 -12.74 -1.39 -1.23
N GLU A 89 -11.97 -0.83 -0.30
CA GLU A 89 -10.64 -0.28 -0.52
C GLU A 89 -9.52 -1.13 0.10
N ASP A 90 -9.86 -2.02 1.04
CA ASP A 90 -8.91 -2.86 1.79
C ASP A 90 -7.90 -3.58 0.89
N GLN A 91 -8.40 -4.32 -0.10
CA GLN A 91 -7.55 -5.07 -1.02
C GLN A 91 -6.63 -4.16 -1.85
N LEU A 92 -7.13 -3.00 -2.28
CA LEU A 92 -6.33 -2.03 -3.02
C LEU A 92 -5.24 -1.44 -2.12
N PHE A 93 -5.60 -1.06 -0.90
CA PHE A 93 -4.66 -0.49 0.07
C PHE A 93 -3.53 -1.48 0.41
N GLN A 94 -3.86 -2.74 0.70
CA GLN A 94 -2.84 -3.79 0.92
C GLN A 94 -1.94 -3.98 -0.30
N ASN A 95 -2.50 -3.96 -1.52
CA ASN A 95 -1.70 -4.04 -2.74
C ASN A 95 -0.77 -2.84 -2.91
N LEU A 96 -1.21 -1.63 -2.54
CA LEU A 96 -0.40 -0.42 -2.59
C LEU A 96 0.75 -0.47 -1.58
N LEU A 97 0.48 -0.90 -0.34
CA LEU A 97 1.52 -1.10 0.67
C LEU A 97 2.58 -2.09 0.17
N LYS A 98 2.16 -3.26 -0.33
CA LYS A 98 3.09 -4.29 -0.84
C LYS A 98 3.88 -3.78 -2.04
N PHE A 99 3.23 -3.04 -2.93
CA PHE A 99 3.88 -2.41 -4.07
C PHE A 99 5.00 -1.46 -3.65
N HIS A 100 4.74 -0.57 -2.68
CA HIS A 100 5.75 0.37 -2.19
C HIS A 100 6.86 -0.31 -1.37
N ASP A 101 6.55 -1.32 -0.57
CA ASP A 101 7.54 -2.14 0.15
C ASP A 101 8.52 -2.82 -0.83
N GLU A 102 8.00 -3.45 -1.88
CA GLU A 102 8.83 -4.06 -2.94
C GLU A 102 9.65 -3.02 -3.73
N LEU A 103 9.13 -1.80 -3.92
CA LEU A 103 9.90 -0.71 -4.51
C LEU A 103 11.08 -0.26 -3.62
N GLN A 104 10.98 -0.41 -2.30
CA GLN A 104 12.03 -0.02 -1.36
C GLN A 104 13.11 -1.10 -1.17
N LYS A 105 12.79 -2.38 -1.34
CA LYS A 105 13.75 -3.51 -1.23
C LYS A 105 14.83 -3.50 -2.34
N GLN A 106 16.12 -3.47 -1.98
CA GLN A 106 17.23 -3.51 -2.96
C GLN A 106 17.33 -4.86 -3.72
#